data_AF-A0A926CQQ9-F1
#
_entry.id   AF-A0A926CQQ9-F1
#
_cell.length_a   1.000
_cell.length_b   1.000
_cell.length_c   1.000
_cell.angle_alpha   90.00
_cell.angle_beta   90.00
_cell.angle_gamma   90.00
#
_symmetry.space_group_name_H-M   'P 1'
#
loop_
_entity.id
_entity.type
_entity.pdbx_description
1 polymer ?
#
loop_
_entity_poly.entity_id
_entity_poly.type
_entity_poly.pdbx_seq_one_letter_code
_entity_poly.pdbx_strand_id
1 'polypeptide(L)' 'RSATLNLISEKWQRGTTVDVIYLSGGGAELVVEDVREAYPQTQLVQDAQLANARGYLNYARFIARQS' A
#
# COMPACT_ATOMS: atom_id res chain seq x y z
N ARG A 1 -9.01 17.52 -4.07
CA ARG A 1 -8.95 16.03 -4.15
C ARG A 1 -7.75 15.63 -4.99
N SER A 2 -6.81 14.84 -4.46
CA SER A 2 -5.53 14.48 -5.10
C SER A 2 -5.71 13.58 -6.33
N ALA A 3 -4.77 13.62 -7.29
CA ALA A 3 -4.77 12.78 -8.50
C ALA A 3 -4.83 11.27 -8.16
N THR A 4 -4.14 10.86 -7.09
CA THR A 4 -4.18 9.48 -6.57
C THR A 4 -5.58 9.05 -6.18
N LEU A 5 -6.32 9.90 -5.46
CA LEU A 5 -7.69 9.59 -5.01
C LEU A 5 -8.68 9.51 -6.17
N ASN A 6 -8.50 10.34 -7.21
CA ASN A 6 -9.35 10.27 -8.40
C ASN A 6 -9.17 8.94 -9.12
N LEU A 7 -7.92 8.49 -9.29
CA LEU A 7 -7.63 7.21 -9.96
C LEU A 7 -8.13 6.01 -9.15
N ILE A 8 -7.91 5.99 -7.83
CA ILE A 8 -8.42 4.89 -6.97
C ILE A 8 -9.94 4.85 -7.03
N SER A 9 -10.61 6.01 -6.97
CA SER A 9 -12.07 6.08 -7.07
C SER A 9 -12.59 5.63 -8.43
N GLU A 10 -11.87 5.89 -9.52
CA GLU A 10 -12.23 5.41 -10.86
C GLU A 10 -12.10 3.88 -10.96
N LYS A 11 -10.99 3.32 -10.48
CA LYS A 11 -10.71 1.88 -10.62
C LYS A 11 -11.50 1.02 -9.65
N TRP A 12 -11.68 1.47 -8.41
CA TRP A 12 -12.22 0.66 -7.32
C TRP A 12 -13.57 1.17 -6.80
N GLN A 13 -14.16 2.19 -7.44
CA GLN A 13 -15.37 2.86 -6.98
C GLN A 13 -15.24 3.33 -5.51
N ARG A 14 -16.06 2.79 -4.60
CA ARG A 14 -15.99 3.07 -3.15
C ARG A 14 -15.01 2.16 -2.40
N GLY A 15 -14.32 1.25 -3.08
CA GLY A 15 -13.41 0.29 -2.44
C GLY A 15 -14.12 -0.73 -1.54
N THR A 16 -15.44 -0.90 -1.66
CA THR A 16 -16.28 -1.70 -0.76
C THR A 16 -16.01 -3.20 -0.81
N THR A 17 -15.33 -3.68 -1.85
CA THR A 17 -14.90 -5.09 -1.98
C THR A 17 -13.45 -5.30 -1.54
N VAL A 18 -12.77 -4.26 -1.03
CA VAL A 18 -11.36 -4.33 -0.60
C VAL A 18 -11.33 -4.31 0.92
N ASP A 19 -10.87 -5.41 1.52
CA ASP A 19 -10.82 -5.57 2.97
C ASP A 19 -9.77 -4.66 3.62
N VAL A 20 -8.58 -4.56 3.01
CA VAL A 20 -7.46 -3.75 3.51
C VAL A 20 -6.71 -3.15 2.33
N ILE A 21 -6.34 -1.87 2.44
CA ILE A 21 -5.43 -1.20 1.50
C ILE A 21 -4.10 -0.98 2.20
N TYR A 22 -3.04 -1.67 1.77
CA TYR A 22 -1.69 -1.41 2.27
C TYR A 22 -1.03 -0.29 1.48
N LEU A 23 -0.76 0.84 2.14
CA LEU A 23 -0.08 1.99 1.56
C LEU A 23 1.43 1.90 1.84
N SER A 24 2.25 1.98 0.78
CA SER A 24 3.72 1.90 0.88
C SER A 24 4.43 2.87 -0.09
N GLY A 25 5.77 2.90 -0.05
CA GLY A 25 6.59 3.84 -0.81
C GLY A 25 6.91 5.14 -0.05
N GLY A 26 7.84 5.93 -0.57
CA GLY A 26 8.41 7.07 0.16
C GLY A 26 7.49 8.25 0.37
N GLY A 27 6.46 8.38 -0.46
CA GLY A 27 5.42 9.38 -0.28
C GLY A 27 4.28 8.94 0.62
N ALA A 28 4.26 7.69 1.11
CA ALA A 28 3.11 7.12 1.82
C ALA A 28 2.76 7.88 3.09
N GLU A 29 3.77 8.22 3.90
CA GLU A 29 3.58 8.98 5.14
C GLU A 29 3.04 10.39 4.90
N LEU A 30 3.31 10.97 3.72
CA LEU A 30 2.86 12.31 3.36
C LEU A 30 1.38 12.37 2.97
N VAL A 31 0.78 11.23 2.62
CA VAL A 31 -0.59 11.18 2.05
C VAL A 31 -1.53 10.24 2.82
N VAL A 32 -1.05 9.55 3.85
CA VAL A 32 -1.80 8.50 4.55
C VAL A 32 -3.13 9.00 5.12
N GLU A 33 -3.16 10.21 5.69
CA GLU A 33 -4.37 10.75 6.31
C GLU A 33 -5.45 11.08 5.26
N ASP A 34 -5.08 11.73 4.15
CA ASP A 34 -5.99 11.98 3.01
C ASP A 34 -6.55 10.68 2.41
N VAL A 35 -5.71 9.64 2.34
CA VAL A 35 -6.12 8.33 1.81
C VAL A 35 -7.05 7.62 2.78
N ARG A 36 -6.79 7.69 4.09
CA ARG A 36 -7.65 7.11 5.14
C ARG A 36 -9.01 7.80 5.23
N GLU A 37 -9.07 9.10 5.01
CA GLU A 37 -10.35 9.83 4.97
C GLU A 37 -11.27 9.27 3.86
N ALA A 38 -10.70 8.97 2.69
CA ALA A 38 -11.45 8.40 1.57
C ALA A 38 -11.66 6.88 1.67
N TYR A 39 -10.69 6.17 2.28
CA TYR A 39 -10.65 4.72 2.37
C TYR A 39 -10.18 4.28 3.78
N PRO A 40 -11.10 4.23 4.77
CA PRO A 40 -10.77 3.99 6.18
C PRO A 40 -10.04 2.67 6.47
N GLN A 41 -10.17 1.68 5.58
CA GLN A 41 -9.44 0.40 5.67
C GLN A 41 -7.95 0.48 5.27
N THR A 42 -7.43 1.69 5.05
CA THR A 42 -6.03 1.90 4.65
C THR A 42 -5.09 1.78 5.84
N GLN A 43 -4.09 0.91 5.69
CA GLN A 43 -3.01 0.69 6.64
C GLN A 43 -1.68 1.12 6.02
N LEU A 44 -0.98 2.04 6.68
CA LEU A 44 0.39 2.39 6.31
C LEU A 44 1.32 1.24 6.68
N VAL A 45 2.10 0.77 5.71
CA VAL A 45 3.12 -0.26 5.94
C VAL A 45 4.26 0.33 6.77
N GLN A 46 4.69 -0.39 7.81
CA GLN A 46 5.84 0.01 8.63
C GLN A 46 7.11 0.13 7.77
N ASP A 47 7.81 1.27 7.90
CA ASP A 47 8.94 1.65 7.04
C ASP A 47 8.56 1.54 5.55
N ALA A 48 7.46 2.20 5.17
CA ALA A 48 6.83 2.14 3.85
C ALA A 48 7.83 2.24 2.68
N GLN A 49 8.86 3.07 2.81
CA GLN A 49 9.93 3.24 1.81
C GLN A 49 10.72 1.94 1.54
N LEU A 50 10.85 1.06 2.52
CA LEU A 50 11.60 -0.19 2.44
C LEU A 50 10.72 -1.42 2.15
N ALA A 51 9.39 -1.25 2.03
CA ALA A 51 8.43 -2.35 1.89
C ALA A 51 8.80 -3.31 0.74
N ASN A 52 9.08 -2.78 -0.45
CA ASN A 52 9.46 -3.59 -1.61
C ASN A 52 10.80 -4.30 -1.41
N ALA A 53 11.80 -3.61 -0.87
CA ALA A 53 13.12 -4.19 -0.61
C ALA A 53 13.05 -5.36 0.39
N ARG A 54 12.23 -5.23 1.43
CA ARG A 54 11.96 -6.31 2.39
C ARG A 54 11.26 -7.49 1.72
N GLY A 55 10.27 -7.22 0.89
CA GLY A 55 9.57 -8.25 0.10
C GLY A 55 10.54 -9.05 -0.78
N TYR A 56 11.41 -8.36 -1.53
CA TYR A 56 12.42 -9.01 -2.37
C TYR A 56 13.41 -9.85 -1.57
N LEU A 57 13.93 -9.32 -0.46
CA LEU A 57 14.86 -10.05 0.40
C LEU A 57 14.21 -11.32 0.99
N ASN A 58 12.97 -11.20 1.47
CA ASN A 58 12.24 -12.33 2.03
C ASN A 58 11.97 -13.41 0.99
N TYR A 59 11.56 -13.01 -0.22
CA TYR A 59 11.33 -13.93 -1.32
C TYR A 59 12.63 -14.63 -1.76
N ALA A 60 13.73 -13.91 -1.90
CA ALA A 60 15.03 -14.50 -2.23
C ALA A 60 15.47 -15.53 -1.19
N ARG A 61 15.31 -15.22 0.11
CA ARG A 61 15.59 -16.15 1.21
C ARG A 61 14.67 -17.38 1.21
N PHE A 62 13.41 -17.20 0.84
CA PHE A 62 12.46 -18.31 0.71
C PHE A 62 12.91 -19.28 -0.39
N ILE A 63 13.21 -18.77 -1.59
CA ILE A 63 13.70 -19.58 -2.70
C ILE A 63 15.02 -20.27 -2.35
N ALA A 64 15.96 -19.57 -1.72
CA ALA A 64 17.25 -20.15 -1.33
C ALA A 64 17.14 -21.31 -0.32
N ARG A 65 16.04 -21.43 0.43
CA ARG A 65 15.77 -22.55 1.34
C ARG A 65 15.06 -23.73 0.67
N GLN A 66 14.58 -23.56 -0.55
CA GLN A 66 13.94 -24.62 -1.35
C GLN A 66 14.92 -25.37 -2.27
N SER A 67 16.15 -24.84 -2.41
CA SER A 67 17.27 -25.43 -3.15
C SER A 67 18.07 -26.40 -2.28
#